data_AF-A0A968FVV8-F1
#
_entry.id   AF-A0A968FVV8-F1
#
_cell.length_a   1.000
_cell.length_b   1.000
_cell.length_c   1.000
_cell.angle_alpha   90.00
_cell.angle_beta   90.00
_cell.angle_gamma   90.00
#
_symmetry.space_group_name_H-M   'P 1'
#
loop_
_entity.id
_entity.type
_entity.pdbx_description
1 polymer ?
#
loop_
_entity_poly.entity_id
_entity_poly.type
_entity_poly.pdbx_seq_one_letter_code
_entity_poly.pdbx_strand_id
1 'polypeptide(L)'
;LKLIVDLIYEGGIGNMRYSISTTAAYGDVTRGPRLITEKTRKEMKKILSEIQSGSFAREFILENQANRPVFNALLKKDSEHMIEEVGERLRKMMPFVGQKLK
;
A
#
# COMPACT_ATOMS: atom_id res chain seq x y z
N LEU A 1 -7.48 -5.31 -4.77
CA LEU A 1 -7.47 -4.36 -3.63
C LEU A 1 -8.51 -3.26 -3.79
N LYS A 2 -8.55 -2.53 -4.92
CA LYS A 2 -9.46 -1.38 -5.16
C LYS A 2 -10.89 -1.57 -4.62
N LEU A 3 -11.61 -2.60 -5.07
CA LEU A 3 -13.00 -2.83 -4.65
C LEU A 3 -13.18 -2.99 -3.13
N ILE A 4 -12.28 -3.72 -2.45
CA ILE A 4 -12.35 -3.90 -0.99
C ILE A 4 -12.17 -2.57 -0.26
N VAL A 5 -11.27 -1.71 -0.76
CA VAL A 5 -11.04 -0.37 -0.20
C VAL A 5 -12.22 0.55 -0.49
N ASP A 6 -12.80 0.49 -1.69
CA ASP A 6 -14.00 1.26 -2.05
C ASP A 6 -15.16 0.93 -1.08
N LEU A 7 -15.39 -0.35 -0.76
CA LEU A 7 -16.42 -0.77 0.22
C LEU A 7 -16.15 -0.25 1.65
N ILE A 8 -14.87 -0.19 2.06
CA ILE A 8 -14.47 0.37 3.36
C ILE A 8 -14.69 1.89 3.36
N TYR A 9 -14.40 2.57 2.27
CA TYR A 9 -14.63 4.00 2.14
C TYR A 9 -16.13 4.34 2.22
N GLU A 10 -16.97 3.57 1.54
CA GLU A 10 -18.41 3.81 1.46
C GLU A 10 -19.15 3.51 2.78
N GLY A 11 -18.73 2.49 3.54
CA GLY A 11 -19.48 2.02 4.71
C GLY A 11 -18.66 1.42 5.85
N GLY A 12 -17.34 1.59 5.84
CA GLY A 12 -16.44 1.06 6.85
C GLY A 12 -16.19 -0.45 6.75
N ILE A 13 -15.40 -0.95 7.71
CA ILE A 13 -14.99 -2.38 7.76
C ILE A 13 -16.21 -3.31 7.93
N GLY A 14 -17.23 -2.86 8.67
CA GLY A 14 -18.48 -3.61 8.87
C GLY A 14 -19.20 -3.87 7.55
N ASN A 15 -19.40 -2.83 6.73
CA ASN A 15 -20.00 -2.95 5.40
C ASN A 15 -19.17 -3.87 4.50
N MET A 16 -17.85 -3.66 4.43
CA MET A 16 -16.97 -4.52 3.66
C MET A 16 -17.09 -6.00 4.05
N ARG A 17 -17.14 -6.31 5.35
CA ARG A 17 -17.30 -7.70 5.84
C ARG A 17 -18.66 -8.30 5.53
N TYR A 18 -19.71 -7.48 5.50
CA TYR A 18 -21.04 -7.90 5.08
C TYR A 18 -21.09 -8.21 3.57
N SER A 19 -20.34 -7.46 2.76
CA SER A 19 -20.32 -7.60 1.29
C SER A 19 -19.46 -8.75 0.77
N ILE A 20 -18.59 -9.36 1.59
CA ILE A 20 -17.75 -10.50 1.21
C ILE A 20 -18.36 -11.83 1.69
N SER A 21 -17.92 -12.95 1.11
CA SER A 21 -18.37 -14.28 1.54
C SER A 21 -18.00 -14.57 3.00
N THR A 22 -18.82 -15.39 3.68
CA THR A 22 -18.55 -15.85 5.06
C THR A 22 -17.17 -16.50 5.19
N THR A 23 -16.72 -17.24 4.18
CA THR A 23 -15.38 -17.84 4.15
C THR A 23 -14.28 -16.79 4.16
N ALA A 24 -14.43 -15.72 3.38
CA ALA A 24 -13.47 -14.61 3.34
C ALA A 24 -13.48 -13.81 4.65
N ALA A 25 -14.66 -13.55 5.22
CA ALA A 25 -14.80 -12.87 6.51
C ALA A 25 -14.14 -13.68 7.65
N TYR A 26 -14.37 -15.00 7.69
CA TYR A 26 -13.70 -15.89 8.64
C TYR A 26 -12.18 -15.86 8.44
N GLY A 27 -11.72 -15.84 7.18
CA GLY A 27 -10.31 -15.67 6.82
C GLY A 27 -9.72 -14.37 7.36
N ASP A 28 -10.35 -13.23 7.10
CA ASP A 28 -9.94 -11.90 7.58
C ASP A 28 -9.73 -11.90 9.10
N VAL A 29 -10.77 -12.24 9.87
CA VAL A 29 -10.73 -12.10 11.33
C VAL A 29 -9.75 -13.05 12.03
N THR A 30 -9.37 -14.14 11.38
CA THR A 30 -8.45 -15.15 11.97
C THR A 30 -7.03 -15.09 11.39
N ARG A 31 -6.85 -14.71 10.12
CA ARG A 31 -5.52 -14.67 9.46
C ARG A 31 -4.94 -13.25 9.45
N GLY A 32 -5.77 -12.21 9.42
CA GLY A 32 -5.33 -10.82 9.47
C GLY A 32 -4.37 -10.52 10.63
N PRO A 33 -4.71 -10.87 11.89
CA PRO A 33 -3.83 -10.66 13.04
C PRO A 33 -2.49 -11.43 12.97
N ARG A 34 -2.41 -12.52 12.19
CA ARG A 34 -1.16 -13.29 12.00
C ARG A 34 -0.16 -12.53 11.12
N LEU A 35 -0.63 -11.64 10.25
CA LEU A 35 0.22 -10.78 9.41
C LEU A 35 0.47 -9.42 10.06
N ILE A 36 -0.57 -8.79 10.61
CA ILE A 36 -0.46 -7.49 11.30
C ILE A 36 -0.26 -7.74 12.79
N THR A 37 0.97 -8.11 13.15
CA THR A 37 1.38 -8.50 14.49
C THR A 37 1.68 -7.30 15.40
N GLU A 38 1.92 -7.55 16.69
CA GLU A 38 2.45 -6.54 17.60
C GLU A 38 3.80 -5.96 17.14
N LYS A 39 4.66 -6.78 16.51
CA LYS A 39 5.93 -6.31 15.95
C LYS A 39 5.67 -5.28 14.85
N THR A 40 4.73 -5.55 13.96
CA THR A 40 4.31 -4.60 12.91
C THR A 40 3.80 -3.30 13.53
N ARG A 41 3.01 -3.36 14.60
CA ARG A 41 2.51 -2.17 15.32
C ARG A 41 3.62 -1.41 16.06
N LYS A 42 4.62 -2.10 16.60
CA LYS A 42 5.81 -1.48 17.20
C LYS A 42 6.61 -0.72 16.14
N GLU A 43 6.79 -1.30 14.96
CA GLU A 43 7.47 -0.64 13.85
C GLU A 43 6.70 0.62 13.41
N MET A 44 5.37 0.54 13.28
CA MET A 44 4.54 1.72 12.98
C MET A 44 4.74 2.86 14.00
N LYS A 45 4.85 2.55 15.29
CA LYS A 45 5.14 3.55 16.34
C LYS A 45 6.55 4.13 16.24
N LYS A 46 7.54 3.31 15.86
CA LYS A 46 8.92 3.75 15.64
C LYS A 46 9.01 4.72 14.47
N ILE A 47 8.39 4.38 13.34
CA ILE A 47 8.27 5.25 12.16
C ILE A 47 7.63 6.59 12.55
N LEU A 48 6.53 6.58 13.32
CA LEU A 48 5.92 7.81 13.81
C LEU A 48 6.88 8.64 14.67
N SER A 49 7.68 8.00 15.52
CA SER A 49 8.66 8.68 16.36
C SER A 49 9.81 9.30 15.54
N GLU A 50 10.25 8.64 14.47
CA GLU A 50 11.25 9.14 13.52
C GLU A 50 10.72 10.35 12.73
N ILE A 51 9.43 10.37 12.41
CA ILE A 51 8.74 11.52 11.79
C ILE A 51 8.66 12.68 12.80
N GLN A 52 8.15 12.44 14.01
CA GLN A 52 7.95 13.48 15.02
C GLN A 52 9.26 14.09 15.52
N SER A 53 10.34 13.31 15.60
CA SER A 53 11.68 13.79 15.96
C SER A 53 12.42 14.51 14.81
N GLY A 54 11.84 14.55 13.61
CA GLY A 54 12.47 15.12 12.42
C GLY A 54 13.67 14.33 11.89
N SER A 55 13.85 13.08 12.34
CA SER A 55 14.89 12.18 11.82
C SER A 55 14.64 11.87 10.34
N PHE A 56 13.41 11.46 10.01
CA PHE A 56 13.00 11.17 8.63
C PHE A 56 13.16 12.41 7.72
N ALA A 57 12.76 13.60 8.22
CA ALA A 57 12.88 14.84 7.46
C ALA A 57 14.36 15.20 7.16
N ARG A 58 15.25 15.05 8.15
CA ARG A 58 16.70 15.28 7.95
C ARG A 58 17.29 14.30 6.95
N GLU A 59 16.99 13.01 7.08
CA GLU A 59 17.42 11.98 6.13
C GLU A 59 16.99 12.34 4.71
N PHE A 60 15.72 12.69 4.52
CA PHE A 60 15.18 13.05 3.21
C PHE A 60 15.82 14.32 2.64
N ILE A 61 16.07 15.35 3.45
CA ILE A 61 16.74 16.57 2.99
C ILE A 61 18.17 16.27 2.51
N LEU A 62 18.93 15.47 3.26
CA LEU A 62 20.29 15.09 2.88
C LEU A 62 20.32 14.28 1.58
N GLU A 63 19.39 13.33 1.44
CA GLU A 63 19.22 12.55 0.21
C GLU A 63 18.90 13.46 -0.99
N ASN A 64 18.04 14.48 -0.79
CA ASN A 64 17.76 15.49 -1.83
C ASN A 64 19.00 16.31 -2.19
N GLN A 65 19.77 16.77 -1.20
CA GLN A 65 21.02 17.53 -1.42
C GLN A 65 22.07 16.69 -2.16
N ALA A 66 22.06 15.37 -1.98
CA ALA A 66 22.92 14.43 -2.69
C ALA A 66 22.40 14.06 -4.11
N ASN A 67 21.35 14.71 -4.62
CA ASN A 67 20.68 14.39 -5.88
C ASN A 67 19.98 13.01 -5.91
N ARG A 68 19.45 12.55 -4.77
CA ARG A 68 18.55 11.39 -4.64
C ARG A 68 19.08 10.03 -5.14
N PRO A 69 20.35 9.65 -4.91
CA PRO A 69 20.92 8.43 -5.47
C PRO A 69 20.22 7.16 -4.96
N VAL A 70 19.95 7.06 -3.65
CA VAL A 70 19.29 5.90 -3.03
C VAL A 70 17.82 5.86 -3.45
N PHE A 71 17.14 7.00 -3.40
CA PHE A 71 15.74 7.10 -3.78
C PHE A 71 15.53 6.68 -5.24
N ASN A 72 16.35 7.17 -6.18
CA ASN A 72 16.26 6.80 -7.59
C ASN A 72 16.58 5.31 -7.82
N ALA A 73 17.55 4.74 -7.08
CA ALA A 73 17.87 3.32 -7.17
C ALA A 73 16.72 2.44 -6.67
N LEU A 74 16.06 2.81 -5.58
CA LEU A 74 14.88 2.12 -5.06
C LEU A 74 13.71 2.20 -6.04
N LEU A 75 13.40 3.39 -6.58
CA LEU A 75 12.35 3.55 -7.59
C LEU A 75 12.63 2.74 -8.85
N LYS A 76 13.87 2.71 -9.33
CA LYS A 76 14.25 1.90 -10.49
C LYS A 76 14.00 0.42 -10.21
N LYS A 77 14.47 -0.08 -9.07
CA LYS A 77 14.25 -1.48 -8.66
C LYS A 77 12.76 -1.84 -8.60
N ASP A 78 11.94 -0.95 -8.04
CA ASP A 78 10.50 -1.19 -7.94
C ASP A 78 9.82 -1.16 -9.32
N SER A 79 10.25 -0.27 -10.21
CA SER A 79 9.73 -0.20 -11.59
C SER A 79 10.08 -1.43 -12.44
N GLU A 80 11.18 -2.11 -12.11
CA GLU A 80 11.62 -3.34 -12.77
C GLU A 80 10.97 -4.60 -12.15
N HIS A 81 10.17 -4.46 -11.10
CA HIS A 81 9.51 -5.60 -10.47
C HIS A 81 8.47 -6.22 -11.42
N MET A 82 8.42 -7.55 -11.49
CA MET A 82 7.54 -8.32 -12.38
C MET A 82 6.04 -7.94 -12.29
N ILE A 83 5.61 -7.41 -11.14
CA ILE A 83 4.23 -6.91 -10.95
C ILE A 83 3.88 -5.77 -11.92
N GLU A 84 4.85 -4.93 -12.29
CA GLU A 84 4.64 -3.83 -13.22
C GLU A 84 4.51 -4.32 -14.66
N GLU A 85 5.38 -5.23 -15.10
CA GLU A 85 5.31 -5.82 -16.44
C GLU A 85 4.00 -6.60 -16.67
N VAL A 86 3.64 -7.45 -15.71
CA VAL A 86 2.38 -8.20 -15.77
C VAL A 86 1.19 -7.26 -15.62
N GLY A 87 1.25 -6.32 -14.69
CA GLY A 87 0.20 -5.35 -14.43
C GLY A 87 -0.10 -4.45 -15.61
N GLU A 88 0.92 -3.97 -16.34
CA GLU A 88 0.76 -3.15 -17.53
C GLU A 88 0.01 -3.89 -18.64
N ARG A 89 0.43 -5.14 -18.94
CA ARG A 89 -0.24 -5.97 -19.95
C ARG A 89 -1.71 -6.21 -19.61
N LEU A 90 -2.00 -6.55 -18.36
CA LEU A 90 -3.37 -6.77 -17.91
C LEU A 90 -4.21 -5.49 -18.00
N ARG A 91 -3.68 -4.34 -17.55
CA ARG A 91 -4.40 -3.05 -17.60
C ARG A 91 -4.70 -2.61 -19.04
N LYS A 92 -3.81 -2.87 -20.01
CA LYS A 92 -4.05 -2.58 -21.44
C LYS A 92 -5.25 -3.35 -22.02
N MET A 93 -5.55 -4.52 -21.48
CA MET A 93 -6.70 -5.34 -21.90
C MET A 93 -8.01 -4.93 -21.23
N MET A 94 -7.98 -4.00 -20.26
CA MET A 94 -9.15 -3.54 -19.53
C MET A 94 -9.63 -2.20 -20.12
N PRO A 95 -10.62 -2.17 -21.03
CA PRO A 95 -11.01 -0.94 -21.74
C PRO A 95 -11.59 0.15 -20.83
N PHE A 96 -12.02 -0.21 -19.63
CA PHE A 96 -12.53 0.68 -18.59
C PHE A 96 -11.43 1.27 -17.68
N VAL A 97 -10.19 0.82 -17.80
CA VAL A 97 -9.04 1.33 -17.03
C VAL A 97 -8.28 2.34 -17.89
N GLY A 98 -8.08 3.56 -17.38
CA GLY A 98 -7.33 4.61 -18.09
C GLY A 98 -8.18 5.50 -19.02
N GLN A 99 -9.50 5.28 -19.12
CA GLN A 99 -10.38 6.27 -19.71
C GLN A 99 -10.43 7.51 -18.81
N LYS A 100 -10.26 8.71 -19.40
CA LYS A 100 -10.73 9.93 -18.75
C LYS A 100 -12.25 9.79 -18.62
N LEU A 101 -12.74 9.69 -17.38
CA LEU A 101 -14.16 9.87 -17.08
C LEU A 101 -14.56 11.20 -17.71
N LYS A 102 -15.48 11.17 -18.67
CA LYS A 102 -16.03 12.37 -19.29
C LYS A 102 -16.86 13.15 -18.28
#